data_AF-W9USN0-F1
#
_entry.id   AF-W9USN0-F1
#
_cell.length_a   1.000
_cell.length_b   1.000
_cell.length_c   1.000
_cell.angle_alpha   90.00
_cell.angle_beta   90.00
_cell.angle_gamma   90.00
#
_symmetry.space_group_name_H-M   'P 1'
#
loop_
_entity.id
_entity.type
_entity.pdbx_description
1 polymer ?
#
loop_
_entity_poly.entity_id
_entity_poly.type
_entity_poly.pdbx_seq_one_letter_code
_entity_poly.pdbx_strand_id
1 'polypeptide(L)'
;MIPFLAMLAPLPALLLSFMPSQSIELSSLFLGSLWGTDVTHNVFLRFTALLWIFSACFGLGYLKRDQHANRFWLLWLMTLTGNLGLLISQDIVSFYTFFALMTFSAYGLVIHTRQDNALFAGRIYLVMAVVGEMLILAGLFLTSAASAHSTLIFAELKTHLPQAENLWLPLTCLLLGFGVKAGLPFLHMWLPLAHPVAPTPASAVLSGAMIKAGLFAWLSILPFGLVALPTMGLIMIFVGLLLPSLPGV
;
A
#
# COMPACT_ATOMS: atom_id res chain seq x y z
N MET A 1 2.79 -27.18 -6.13
CA MET A 1 1.83 -26.81 -5.07
C MET A 1 1.75 -25.30 -4.85
N ILE A 2 2.86 -24.62 -4.48
CA ILE A 2 2.90 -23.17 -4.25
C ILE A 2 2.26 -22.31 -5.37
N PRO A 3 2.53 -22.54 -6.68
CA PRO A 3 1.90 -21.76 -7.75
C PRO A 3 0.37 -21.83 -7.77
N PHE A 4 -0.21 -22.99 -7.43
CA PHE A 4 -1.67 -23.15 -7.39
C PHE A 4 -2.27 -22.43 -6.19
N LEU A 5 -1.56 -22.43 -5.05
CA LEU A 5 -1.93 -21.64 -3.88
C LEU A 5 -1.98 -20.14 -4.21
N ALA A 6 -1.04 -19.63 -5.01
CA ALA A 6 -1.02 -18.22 -5.42
C ALA A 6 -2.28 -17.78 -6.18
N MET A 7 -2.89 -18.68 -6.96
CA MET A 7 -4.13 -18.39 -7.68
C MET A 7 -5.36 -18.40 -6.76
N LEU A 8 -5.39 -19.28 -5.75
CA LEU A 8 -6.53 -19.42 -4.84
C LEU A 8 -6.46 -18.47 -3.63
N ALA A 9 -5.26 -18.04 -3.23
CA ALA A 9 -5.05 -17.21 -2.05
C ALA A 9 -5.85 -15.89 -2.02
N PRO A 10 -6.13 -15.21 -3.14
CA PRO A 10 -6.96 -13.99 -3.13
C PRO A 10 -8.47 -14.26 -3.04
N LEU A 11 -8.94 -15.50 -3.25
CA LEU A 11 -10.38 -15.82 -3.29
C LEU A 11 -11.13 -15.48 -2.00
N PRO A 12 -10.61 -15.76 -0.79
CA PRO A 12 -11.30 -15.37 0.44
C PRO A 12 -11.54 -13.86 0.53
N ALA A 13 -10.57 -13.04 0.13
CA ALA A 13 -10.72 -11.59 0.10
C ALA A 13 -11.74 -11.14 -0.97
N LEU A 14 -11.75 -11.81 -2.12
CA LEU A 14 -12.77 -11.57 -3.15
C LEU A 14 -14.18 -11.88 -2.61
N LEU A 15 -14.36 -13.01 -1.93
CA LEU A 15 -15.66 -13.36 -1.33
C LEU A 15 -16.07 -12.38 -0.23
N LEU A 16 -15.14 -12.06 0.68
CA LEU A 16 -15.35 -11.10 1.77
C LEU A 16 -15.85 -9.74 1.23
N SER A 17 -15.33 -9.31 0.09
CA SER A 17 -15.65 -8.01 -0.49
C SER A 17 -17.07 -7.86 -1.05
N PHE A 18 -17.82 -8.96 -1.18
CA PHE A 18 -19.26 -8.96 -1.51
C PHE A 18 -20.16 -9.10 -0.28
N MET A 19 -19.58 -9.41 0.89
CA MET A 19 -20.34 -9.49 2.12
C MET A 19 -20.67 -8.09 2.64
N PRO A 20 -21.73 -7.96 3.47
CA PRO A 20 -22.00 -6.72 4.17
C PRO A 20 -20.79 -6.25 4.99
N SER A 21 -20.67 -4.94 5.17
CA SER A 21 -19.64 -4.32 6.02
C SER A 21 -19.67 -4.95 7.40
N GLN A 22 -18.51 -5.40 7.87
CA GLN A 22 -18.36 -6.07 9.15
C GLN A 22 -17.02 -5.69 9.77
N SER A 23 -16.96 -5.70 11.10
CA SER A 23 -15.73 -5.52 11.86
C SER A 23 -15.62 -6.60 12.92
N ILE A 24 -14.38 -7.00 13.19
CA ILE A 24 -14.02 -8.00 14.18
C ILE A 24 -12.89 -7.41 15.00
N GLU A 25 -13.10 -7.38 16.31
CA GLU A 25 -12.07 -7.02 17.27
C GLU A 25 -11.31 -8.29 17.68
N LEU A 26 -10.00 -8.27 17.49
CA LEU A 26 -9.09 -9.34 17.87
C LEU A 26 -8.20 -8.80 18.99
N SER A 27 -8.76 -8.77 20.21
CA SER A 27 -8.13 -8.19 21.40
C SER A 27 -6.82 -8.88 21.80
N SER A 28 -6.65 -10.15 21.45
CA SER A 28 -5.43 -10.93 21.72
C SER A 28 -4.32 -10.76 20.68
N LEU A 29 -4.62 -10.12 19.55
CA LEU A 29 -3.68 -9.94 18.45
C LEU A 29 -3.16 -8.50 18.43
N PHE A 30 -1.83 -8.35 18.31
CA PHE A 30 -1.12 -7.06 18.41
C PHE A 30 -1.43 -6.30 19.71
N LEU A 31 -1.88 -5.04 19.60
CA LEU A 31 -2.28 -4.16 20.71
C LEU A 31 -3.81 -4.03 20.82
N GLY A 32 -4.56 -5.03 20.35
CA GLY A 32 -6.01 -4.96 20.18
C GLY A 32 -6.38 -4.58 18.75
N SER A 33 -6.13 -5.49 17.81
CA SER A 33 -6.36 -5.21 16.40
C SER A 33 -7.85 -5.16 16.05
N LEU A 34 -8.22 -4.18 15.22
CA LEU A 34 -9.56 -4.03 14.68
C LEU A 34 -9.50 -4.25 13.17
N TRP A 35 -10.09 -5.33 12.71
CA TRP A 35 -10.12 -5.67 11.28
C TRP A 35 -11.55 -5.63 10.77
N GLY A 36 -11.74 -5.14 9.56
CA GLY A 36 -13.07 -5.08 8.99
C GLY A 36 -13.11 -4.49 7.60
N THR A 37 -14.32 -4.39 7.08
CA THR A 37 -14.61 -3.87 5.76
C THR A 37 -15.73 -2.85 5.80
N ASP A 38 -15.56 -1.80 5.00
CA ASP A 38 -16.63 -0.88 4.60
C ASP A 38 -16.73 -0.83 3.06
N VAL A 39 -17.49 0.13 2.54
CA VAL A 39 -17.65 0.34 1.09
C VAL A 39 -16.30 0.58 0.39
N THR A 40 -15.42 1.40 0.98
CA THR A 40 -14.08 1.69 0.44
C THR A 40 -13.22 0.43 0.47
N HIS A 41 -13.14 -0.27 1.61
CA HIS A 41 -12.36 -1.50 1.74
C HIS A 41 -12.82 -2.53 0.68
N ASN A 42 -14.14 -2.71 0.52
CA ASN A 42 -14.72 -3.67 -0.43
C ASN A 42 -14.38 -3.35 -1.90
N VAL A 43 -14.29 -2.07 -2.28
CA VAL A 43 -13.86 -1.68 -3.65
C VAL A 43 -12.40 -2.07 -3.89
N PHE A 44 -11.51 -1.71 -2.96
CA PHE A 44 -10.09 -2.00 -3.11
C PHE A 44 -9.78 -3.49 -2.99
N LEU A 45 -10.46 -4.23 -2.10
CA LEU A 45 -10.32 -5.69 -1.98
C LEU A 45 -10.74 -6.41 -3.26
N ARG A 46 -11.89 -6.06 -3.86
CA ARG A 46 -12.33 -6.66 -5.14
C ARG A 46 -11.30 -6.47 -6.23
N PHE A 47 -10.91 -5.22 -6.44
CA PHE A 47 -9.95 -4.87 -7.47
C PHE A 47 -8.62 -5.61 -7.27
N THR A 48 -8.10 -5.59 -6.05
CA THR A 48 -6.83 -6.24 -5.70
C THR A 48 -6.90 -7.75 -5.89
N ALA A 49 -7.95 -8.40 -5.40
CA ALA A 49 -8.08 -9.85 -5.48
C ALA A 49 -8.21 -10.32 -6.93
N LEU A 50 -9.04 -9.66 -7.76
CA LEU A 50 -9.17 -9.97 -9.18
C LEU A 50 -7.84 -9.79 -9.92
N LEU A 51 -7.14 -8.68 -9.68
CA LEU A 51 -5.84 -8.42 -10.29
C LEU A 51 -4.81 -9.50 -9.91
N TRP A 52 -4.73 -9.88 -8.64
CA TRP A 52 -3.80 -10.93 -8.19
C TRP A 52 -4.15 -12.29 -8.80
N ILE A 53 -5.44 -12.64 -8.94
CA ILE A 53 -5.85 -13.88 -9.60
C ILE A 53 -5.39 -13.88 -11.06
N PHE A 54 -5.69 -12.83 -11.83
CA PHE A 54 -5.27 -12.75 -13.23
C PHE A 54 -3.75 -12.75 -13.38
N SER A 55 -3.05 -12.00 -12.51
CA SER A 55 -1.59 -11.97 -12.48
C SER A 55 -0.99 -13.34 -12.14
N ALA A 56 -1.61 -14.10 -11.22
CA ALA A 56 -1.17 -15.44 -10.88
C ALA A 56 -1.38 -16.38 -12.07
N CYS A 57 -2.55 -16.37 -12.69
CA CYS A 57 -2.87 -17.16 -13.89
C CYS A 57 -1.82 -16.95 -15.00
N PHE A 58 -1.48 -15.70 -15.29
CA PHE A 58 -0.42 -15.37 -16.25
C PHE A 58 0.96 -15.85 -15.76
N GLY A 59 1.27 -15.63 -14.48
CA GLY A 59 2.52 -16.02 -13.85
C GLY A 59 2.82 -17.52 -13.89
N LEU A 60 1.79 -18.38 -13.87
CA LEU A 60 1.94 -19.84 -13.99
C LEU A 60 2.65 -20.26 -15.29
N GLY A 61 2.28 -19.62 -16.40
CA GLY A 61 2.92 -19.84 -17.69
C GLY A 61 4.29 -19.15 -17.78
N TYR A 62 4.33 -17.89 -17.35
CA TYR A 62 5.53 -17.04 -17.43
C TYR A 62 6.73 -17.63 -16.67
N LEU A 63 6.51 -18.15 -15.46
CA LEU A 63 7.57 -18.66 -14.57
C LEU A 63 7.84 -20.16 -14.72
N LYS A 64 7.19 -20.85 -15.67
CA LYS A 64 7.26 -22.31 -15.80
C LYS A 64 8.70 -22.85 -15.95
N ARG A 65 9.59 -22.06 -16.56
CA ARG A 65 11.02 -22.41 -16.78
C ARG A 65 11.98 -21.60 -15.91
N ASP A 66 11.47 -20.79 -14.99
CA ASP A 66 12.29 -19.96 -14.11
C ASP A 66 12.85 -20.82 -12.96
N GLN A 67 14.18 -20.88 -12.84
CA GLN A 67 14.87 -21.68 -11.82
C GLN A 67 14.63 -21.17 -10.39
N HIS A 68 14.12 -19.95 -10.24
CA HIS A 68 13.84 -19.26 -8.98
C HIS A 68 12.34 -19.03 -8.77
N ALA A 69 11.47 -19.72 -9.50
CA ALA A 69 10.01 -19.58 -9.40
C ALA A 69 9.49 -19.74 -7.95
N ASN A 70 10.05 -20.64 -7.15
CA ASN A 70 9.63 -20.81 -5.75
C ASN A 70 9.88 -19.56 -4.90
N ARG A 71 11.03 -18.90 -5.09
CA ARG A 71 11.36 -17.63 -4.40
C ARG A 71 10.39 -16.54 -4.83
N PHE A 72 10.10 -16.46 -6.13
CA PHE A 72 9.11 -15.52 -6.65
C PHE A 72 7.75 -15.72 -5.97
N TRP A 73 7.22 -16.94 -6.00
CA TRP A 73 5.87 -17.21 -5.47
C TRP A 73 5.78 -16.99 -3.96
N LEU A 74 6.84 -17.28 -3.21
CA LEU A 74 6.91 -16.98 -1.78
C LEU A 74 6.77 -15.47 -1.52
N LEU A 75 7.61 -14.67 -2.18
CA LEU A 75 7.60 -13.21 -2.04
C LEU A 75 6.31 -12.60 -2.57
N TRP A 76 5.75 -13.17 -3.63
CA TRP A 76 4.48 -12.73 -4.22
C TRP A 76 3.31 -13.00 -3.28
N LEU A 77 3.29 -14.15 -2.60
CA LEU A 77 2.32 -14.49 -1.56
C LEU A 77 2.48 -13.61 -0.32
N MET A 78 3.71 -13.35 0.15
CA MET A 78 3.93 -12.41 1.26
C MET A 78 3.47 -10.99 0.91
N THR A 79 3.73 -10.56 -0.33
CA THR A 79 3.25 -9.27 -0.85
C THR A 79 1.72 -9.22 -0.91
N LEU A 80 1.07 -10.30 -1.34
CA LEU A 80 -0.39 -10.45 -1.31
C LEU A 80 -0.92 -10.36 0.12
N THR A 81 -0.35 -11.10 1.06
CA THR A 81 -0.77 -11.10 2.47
C THR A 81 -0.66 -9.71 3.07
N GLY A 82 0.44 -8.99 2.83
CA GLY A 82 0.57 -7.60 3.24
C GLY A 82 -0.47 -6.69 2.58
N ASN A 83 -0.69 -6.82 1.26
CA ASN A 83 -1.63 -5.94 0.55
C ASN A 83 -3.10 -6.20 0.95
N LEU A 84 -3.51 -7.45 1.14
CA LEU A 84 -4.86 -7.74 1.63
C LEU A 84 -5.02 -7.40 3.12
N GLY A 85 -4.01 -7.69 3.94
CA GLY A 85 -4.03 -7.42 5.37
C GLY A 85 -4.16 -5.92 5.68
N LEU A 86 -3.41 -5.07 4.96
CA LEU A 86 -3.54 -3.61 5.14
C LEU A 86 -4.92 -3.11 4.70
N LEU A 87 -5.53 -3.73 3.68
CA LEU A 87 -6.85 -3.33 3.16
C LEU A 87 -8.01 -3.69 4.08
N ILE A 88 -7.79 -4.56 5.08
CA ILE A 88 -8.81 -4.91 6.09
C ILE A 88 -8.47 -4.34 7.47
N SER A 89 -7.33 -3.65 7.61
CA SER A 89 -6.89 -3.09 8.89
C SER A 89 -7.59 -1.77 9.17
N GLN A 90 -8.14 -1.64 10.37
CA GLN A 90 -8.77 -0.40 10.86
C GLN A 90 -7.97 0.24 12.01
N ASP A 91 -6.78 -0.29 12.31
CA ASP A 91 -5.86 0.22 13.31
C ASP A 91 -4.43 0.41 12.75
N ILE A 92 -3.67 1.33 13.36
CA ILE A 92 -2.30 1.70 12.97
C ILE A 92 -1.37 0.48 12.92
N VAL A 93 -1.43 -0.39 13.93
CA VAL A 93 -0.43 -1.43 14.13
C VAL A 93 -0.59 -2.52 13.08
N SER A 94 -1.82 -3.01 12.90
CA SER A 94 -2.14 -3.97 11.84
C SER A 94 -1.84 -3.39 10.47
N PHE A 95 -2.33 -2.17 10.21
CA PHE A 95 -2.14 -1.52 8.92
C PHE A 95 -0.66 -1.39 8.57
N TYR A 96 0.14 -0.81 9.47
CA TYR A 96 1.57 -0.60 9.23
C TYR A 96 2.32 -1.94 9.10
N THR A 97 2.00 -2.93 9.94
CA THR A 97 2.64 -4.25 9.86
C THR A 97 2.43 -4.89 8.49
N PHE A 98 1.19 -4.89 8.00
CA PHE A 98 0.87 -5.44 6.69
C PHE A 98 1.40 -4.58 5.54
N PHE A 99 1.38 -3.25 5.70
CA PHE A 99 1.94 -2.31 4.74
C PHE A 99 3.45 -2.54 4.55
N ALA A 100 4.19 -2.65 5.65
CA ALA A 100 5.62 -2.95 5.65
C ALA A 100 5.89 -4.35 5.08
N LEU A 101 5.13 -5.38 5.49
CA LEU A 101 5.25 -6.73 4.93
C LEU A 101 5.11 -6.72 3.40
N MET A 102 4.10 -6.02 2.89
CA MET A 102 3.91 -5.83 1.45
C MET A 102 5.11 -5.14 0.82
N THR A 103 5.54 -3.99 1.36
CA THR A 103 6.63 -3.17 0.81
C THR A 103 7.95 -3.94 0.73
N PHE A 104 8.38 -4.55 1.83
CA PHE A 104 9.68 -5.23 1.88
C PHE A 104 9.67 -6.57 1.14
N SER A 105 8.53 -7.27 1.07
CA SER A 105 8.42 -8.48 0.22
C SER A 105 8.51 -8.14 -1.27
N ALA A 106 7.90 -7.03 -1.68
CA ALA A 106 7.92 -6.58 -3.06
C ALA A 106 9.29 -6.15 -3.56
N TYR A 107 10.17 -5.65 -2.69
CA TYR A 107 11.59 -5.45 -3.03
C TYR A 107 12.22 -6.72 -3.62
N GLY A 108 11.94 -7.88 -3.00
CA GLY A 108 12.43 -9.17 -3.49
C GLY A 108 11.91 -9.54 -4.89
N LEU A 109 10.71 -9.07 -5.25
CA LEU A 109 10.14 -9.22 -6.60
C LEU A 109 10.84 -8.31 -7.61
N VAL A 110 11.18 -7.08 -7.22
CA VAL A 110 11.92 -6.13 -8.08
C VAL A 110 13.31 -6.68 -8.42
N ILE A 111 14.02 -7.25 -7.44
CA ILE A 111 15.37 -7.80 -7.65
C ILE A 111 15.39 -9.25 -8.15
N HIS A 112 14.25 -9.80 -8.60
CA HIS A 112 14.11 -11.23 -8.86
C HIS A 112 15.14 -11.78 -9.85
N THR A 113 15.45 -11.02 -10.91
CA THR A 113 16.43 -11.42 -11.93
C THR A 113 17.88 -11.32 -11.46
N ARG A 114 18.15 -10.55 -10.40
CA ARG A 114 19.47 -10.27 -9.83
C ARG A 114 20.51 -9.70 -10.81
N GLN A 115 20.07 -9.18 -11.95
CA GLN A 115 20.93 -8.41 -12.85
C GLN A 115 21.30 -7.05 -12.23
N ASP A 116 22.38 -6.43 -12.68
CA ASP A 116 22.88 -5.17 -12.09
C ASP A 116 21.84 -4.04 -12.14
N ASN A 117 21.07 -3.96 -13.22
CA ASN A 117 19.95 -3.02 -13.35
C ASN A 117 18.84 -3.29 -12.33
N ALA A 118 18.50 -4.55 -12.07
CA ALA A 118 17.51 -4.95 -11.09
C ALA A 118 17.96 -4.65 -9.66
N LEU A 119 19.23 -4.91 -9.35
CA LEU A 119 19.82 -4.56 -8.05
C LEU A 119 19.88 -3.05 -7.85
N PHE A 120 20.22 -2.28 -8.89
CA PHE A 120 20.19 -0.83 -8.85
C PHE A 120 18.77 -0.30 -8.61
N ALA A 121 17.79 -0.75 -9.40
CA ALA A 121 16.39 -0.37 -9.23
C ALA A 121 15.87 -0.77 -7.84
N GLY A 122 16.23 -1.95 -7.35
CA GLY A 122 15.90 -2.42 -6.02
C GLY A 122 16.47 -1.52 -4.92
N ARG A 123 17.70 -1.03 -5.03
CA ARG A 123 18.28 -0.08 -4.06
C ARG A 123 17.47 1.22 -4.01
N ILE A 124 17.14 1.79 -5.16
CA ILE A 124 16.33 3.02 -5.23
C ILE A 124 14.93 2.75 -4.66
N TYR A 125 14.32 1.62 -5.00
CA TYR A 125 13.06 1.18 -4.42
C TYR A 125 13.11 1.14 -2.89
N LEU A 126 14.14 0.51 -2.32
CA LEU A 126 14.25 0.32 -0.87
C LEU A 126 14.52 1.64 -0.14
N VAL A 127 15.37 2.51 -0.69
CA VAL A 127 15.61 3.85 -0.13
C VAL A 127 14.31 4.66 -0.09
N MET A 128 13.60 4.73 -1.22
CA MET A 128 12.33 5.46 -1.30
C MET A 128 11.27 4.85 -0.38
N ALA A 129 11.18 3.52 -0.34
CA ALA A 129 10.29 2.80 0.56
C ALA A 129 10.57 3.16 2.02
N VAL A 130 11.81 3.08 2.49
CA VAL A 130 12.17 3.39 3.88
C VAL A 130 11.86 4.86 4.22
N VAL A 131 12.16 5.80 3.32
CA VAL A 131 11.78 7.22 3.50
C VAL A 131 10.27 7.38 3.61
N GLY A 132 9.50 6.72 2.75
CA GLY A 132 8.04 6.73 2.80
C GLY A 132 7.49 6.13 4.09
N GLU A 133 7.99 4.96 4.52
CA GLU A 133 7.60 4.28 5.76
C GLU A 133 7.90 5.16 6.99
N MET A 134 9.05 5.84 7.03
CA MET A 134 9.39 6.78 8.13
C MET A 134 8.42 7.96 8.20
N LEU A 135 8.05 8.54 7.05
CA LEU A 135 7.07 9.61 6.98
C LEU A 135 5.67 9.14 7.41
N ILE A 136 5.27 7.93 6.99
CA ILE A 136 3.99 7.32 7.39
C ILE A 136 3.96 7.12 8.91
N LEU A 137 4.98 6.47 9.49
CA LEU A 137 5.05 6.26 10.94
C LEU A 137 5.01 7.57 11.72
N ALA A 138 5.82 8.56 11.31
CA ALA A 138 5.83 9.86 11.95
C ALA A 138 4.43 10.50 11.91
N GLY A 139 3.78 10.49 10.75
CA GLY A 139 2.42 11.02 10.59
C GLY A 139 1.38 10.29 11.46
N LEU A 140 1.42 8.96 11.49
CA LEU A 140 0.48 8.15 12.29
C LEU A 140 0.64 8.40 13.78
N PHE A 141 1.87 8.41 14.30
CA PHE A 141 2.12 8.63 15.73
C PHE A 141 1.88 10.07 16.17
N LEU A 142 2.25 11.06 15.35
CA LEU A 142 1.93 12.47 15.64
C LEU A 142 0.41 12.70 15.68
N THR A 143 -0.35 12.03 14.81
CA THR A 143 -1.83 12.10 14.81
C THR A 143 -2.41 11.40 16.04
N SER A 144 -1.88 10.24 16.39
CA SER A 144 -2.29 9.48 17.58
C SER A 144 -2.06 10.27 18.87
N ALA A 145 -0.88 10.88 19.01
CA ALA A 145 -0.48 11.66 20.18
C ALA A 145 -1.26 12.97 20.35
N ALA A 146 -1.88 13.49 19.28
CA ALA A 146 -2.75 14.66 19.34
C ALA A 146 -4.11 14.37 20.00
N SER A 147 -4.48 13.10 20.17
CA SER A 147 -5.71 12.71 20.86
C SER A 147 -5.51 12.66 22.37
N ALA A 148 -6.49 13.15 23.14
CA ALA A 148 -6.46 13.14 24.61
C ALA A 148 -6.33 11.74 25.23
N HIS A 149 -6.68 10.68 24.49
CA HIS A 149 -6.62 9.29 24.94
C HIS A 149 -5.64 8.42 24.15
N SER A 150 -4.83 8.99 23.25
CA SER A 150 -3.91 8.26 22.35
C SER A 150 -4.58 7.07 21.65
N THR A 151 -5.21 7.34 20.50
CA THR A 151 -5.90 6.28 19.74
C THR A 151 -5.00 5.60 18.71
N LEU A 152 -5.26 4.32 18.46
CA LEU A 152 -4.67 3.58 17.34
C LEU A 152 -5.69 3.30 16.22
N ILE A 153 -6.94 3.71 16.39
CA ILE A 153 -8.05 3.37 15.48
C ILE A 153 -8.22 4.44 14.41
N PHE A 154 -8.31 4.04 13.15
CA PHE A 154 -8.37 4.95 11.99
C PHE A 154 -9.56 5.90 12.00
N ALA A 155 -10.72 5.41 12.39
CA ALA A 155 -11.94 6.22 12.48
C ALA A 155 -11.74 7.43 13.42
N GLU A 156 -10.99 7.23 14.51
CA GLU A 156 -10.68 8.28 15.49
C GLU A 156 -9.52 9.16 15.00
N LEU A 157 -8.49 8.60 14.37
CA LEU A 157 -7.41 9.42 13.77
C LEU A 157 -7.95 10.44 12.77
N LYS A 158 -8.93 10.03 11.95
CA LYS A 158 -9.56 10.90 10.95
C LYS A 158 -10.27 12.11 11.58
N THR A 159 -10.84 11.95 12.78
CA THR A 159 -11.52 13.04 13.51
C THR A 159 -10.56 13.85 14.39
N HIS A 160 -9.45 13.25 14.83
CA HIS A 160 -8.43 13.92 15.66
C HIS A 160 -7.38 14.69 14.89
N LEU A 161 -7.03 14.28 13.65
CA LEU A 161 -6.05 15.00 12.85
C LEU A 161 -6.34 16.52 12.77
N PRO A 162 -7.59 16.97 12.53
CA PRO A 162 -7.97 18.39 12.55
C PRO A 162 -7.76 19.11 13.89
N GLN A 163 -7.70 18.37 15.00
CA GLN A 163 -7.58 18.89 16.36
C GLN A 163 -6.11 18.99 16.82
N ALA A 164 -5.16 18.48 16.04
CA ALA A 164 -3.75 18.55 16.38
C ALA A 164 -3.24 20.00 16.46
N GLU A 165 -2.47 20.32 17.51
CA GLU A 165 -1.89 21.65 17.73
C GLU A 165 -1.12 22.17 16.50
N ASN A 166 -0.46 21.26 15.77
CA ASN A 166 0.14 21.52 14.47
C ASN A 166 -0.37 20.49 13.44
N LEU A 167 -1.58 20.70 12.91
CA LEU A 167 -2.20 19.88 11.86
C LEU A 167 -1.28 19.64 10.65
N TRP A 168 -0.47 20.62 10.25
CA TRP A 168 0.28 20.57 9.00
C TRP A 168 1.39 19.52 9.01
N LEU A 169 2.09 19.35 10.13
CA LEU A 169 3.17 18.38 10.22
C LEU A 169 2.72 16.92 10.02
N PRO A 170 1.79 16.34 10.81
CA PRO A 170 1.30 14.98 10.60
C PRO A 170 0.61 14.83 9.25
N LEU A 171 -0.16 15.83 8.82
CA LEU A 171 -0.82 15.82 7.51
C LEU A 171 0.20 15.71 6.37
N THR A 172 1.23 16.55 6.35
CA THR A 172 2.28 16.52 5.32
C THR A 172 3.09 15.23 5.37
N CYS A 173 3.40 14.71 6.56
CA CYS A 173 4.06 13.41 6.72
C CYS A 173 3.24 12.27 6.10
N LEU A 174 1.94 12.17 6.42
CA LEU A 174 1.04 11.17 5.83
C LEU A 174 0.86 11.39 4.31
N LEU A 175 0.74 12.64 3.88
CA LEU A 175 0.61 12.99 2.47
C LEU A 175 1.81 12.53 1.67
N LEU A 176 3.02 12.92 2.09
CA LEU A 176 4.25 12.60 1.36
C LEU A 176 4.61 11.12 1.50
N GLY A 177 4.46 10.53 2.68
CA GLY A 177 4.78 9.12 2.94
C GLY A 177 3.93 8.17 2.08
N PHE A 178 2.61 8.30 2.13
CA PHE A 178 1.73 7.56 1.22
C PHE A 178 1.86 8.03 -0.24
N GLY A 179 2.30 9.27 -0.46
CA GLY A 179 2.60 9.82 -1.77
C GLY A 179 3.78 9.14 -2.47
N VAL A 180 4.83 8.77 -1.74
CA VAL A 180 5.91 7.91 -2.25
C VAL A 180 5.33 6.58 -2.72
N LYS A 181 4.43 5.98 -1.93
CA LYS A 181 3.78 4.72 -2.28
C LYS A 181 2.86 4.84 -3.50
N ALA A 182 2.09 5.92 -3.57
CA ALA A 182 1.15 6.19 -4.65
C ALA A 182 1.84 6.64 -5.96
N GLY A 183 3.14 6.95 -5.90
CA GLY A 183 3.87 7.43 -7.07
C GLY A 183 3.54 8.87 -7.42
N LEU A 184 3.44 9.76 -6.43
CA LEU A 184 3.29 11.19 -6.70
C LEU A 184 4.44 11.70 -7.57
N PRO A 185 4.20 12.74 -8.40
CA PRO A 185 5.27 13.44 -9.08
C PRO A 185 6.44 13.79 -8.14
N PHE A 186 7.67 13.65 -8.64
CA PHE A 186 8.95 13.73 -7.89
C PHE A 186 9.22 12.62 -6.86
N LEU A 187 8.18 11.94 -6.36
CA LEU A 187 8.30 10.83 -5.41
C LEU A 187 8.17 9.45 -6.08
N HIS A 188 8.01 9.42 -7.40
CA HIS A 188 7.77 8.20 -8.17
C HIS A 188 9.03 7.57 -8.76
N MET A 189 10.24 8.08 -8.49
CA MET A 189 11.48 7.60 -9.15
C MET A 189 11.68 6.08 -9.05
N TRP A 190 11.15 5.43 -8.01
CA TRP A 190 11.19 3.97 -7.88
C TRP A 190 10.36 3.24 -8.95
N LEU A 191 9.24 3.80 -9.42
CA LEU A 191 8.33 3.19 -10.39
C LEU A 191 8.98 2.93 -11.76
N PRO A 192 9.50 3.94 -12.49
CA PRO A 192 10.06 3.73 -13.83
C PRO A 192 11.32 2.85 -13.81
N LEU A 193 11.99 2.72 -12.66
CA LEU A 193 13.13 1.82 -12.50
C LEU A 193 12.72 0.39 -12.17
N ALA A 194 11.71 0.20 -11.30
CA ALA A 194 11.31 -1.13 -10.83
C ALA A 194 10.49 -1.91 -11.85
N HIS A 195 9.60 -1.25 -12.60
CA HIS A 195 8.67 -1.93 -13.51
C HIS A 195 9.33 -2.63 -14.70
N PRO A 196 10.36 -2.06 -15.36
CA PRO A 196 11.02 -2.71 -16.49
C PRO A 196 11.85 -3.94 -16.12
N VAL A 197 12.34 -4.02 -14.87
CA VAL A 197 13.23 -5.10 -14.41
C VAL A 197 12.47 -6.23 -13.68
N ALA A 198 11.30 -5.94 -13.10
CA ALA A 198 10.49 -6.92 -12.41
C ALA A 198 9.82 -7.90 -13.41
N PRO A 199 9.66 -9.19 -13.06
CA PRO A 199 8.86 -10.12 -13.86
C PRO A 199 7.47 -9.54 -14.13
N THR A 200 6.93 -9.74 -15.33
CA THR A 200 5.62 -9.21 -15.74
C THR A 200 4.49 -9.45 -14.71
N PRO A 201 4.31 -10.66 -14.13
CA PRO A 201 3.31 -10.84 -13.07
C PRO A 201 3.58 -10.02 -11.80
N ALA A 202 4.84 -9.79 -11.40
CA ALA A 202 5.14 -8.88 -10.30
C ALA A 202 4.83 -7.42 -10.68
N SER A 203 5.22 -7.00 -11.89
CA SER A 203 4.98 -5.65 -12.38
C SER A 203 3.48 -5.32 -12.40
N ALA A 204 2.63 -6.25 -12.83
CA ALA A 204 1.17 -6.13 -12.82
C ALA A 204 0.61 -5.82 -11.42
N VAL A 205 1.06 -6.53 -10.39
CA VAL A 205 0.57 -6.31 -9.01
C VAL A 205 1.18 -5.05 -8.36
N LEU A 206 2.43 -4.73 -8.69
CA LEU A 206 3.13 -3.51 -8.26
C LEU A 206 2.40 -2.24 -8.77
N SER A 207 2.15 -2.13 -10.08
CA SER A 207 1.43 -0.97 -10.65
C SER A 207 -0.07 -1.05 -10.34
N GLY A 208 -0.56 -2.27 -10.28
CA GLY A 208 -1.98 -2.56 -10.22
C GLY A 208 -2.53 -2.27 -8.84
N ALA A 209 -2.16 -2.95 -7.74
CA ALA A 209 -2.72 -2.62 -6.41
C ALA A 209 -1.74 -2.05 -5.40
N MET A 210 -0.42 -2.26 -5.52
CA MET A 210 0.50 -1.72 -4.49
C MET A 210 0.50 -0.20 -4.42
N ILE A 211 0.40 0.50 -5.56
CA ILE A 211 0.25 1.96 -5.54
C ILE A 211 -1.11 2.39 -4.98
N LYS A 212 -2.15 1.56 -5.11
CA LYS A 212 -3.48 1.84 -4.55
C LYS A 212 -3.54 1.65 -3.04
N ALA A 213 -2.57 0.97 -2.42
CA ALA A 213 -2.44 0.98 -0.97
C ALA A 213 -2.21 2.39 -0.42
N GLY A 214 -1.43 3.23 -1.11
CA GLY A 214 -1.24 4.64 -0.72
C GLY A 214 -2.53 5.46 -0.87
N LEU A 215 -3.24 5.29 -1.99
CA LEU A 215 -4.53 5.95 -2.21
C LEU A 215 -5.59 5.52 -1.17
N PHE A 216 -5.69 4.22 -0.90
CA PHE A 216 -6.58 3.69 0.12
C PHE A 216 -6.28 4.32 1.48
N ALA A 217 -5.01 4.37 1.88
CA ALA A 217 -4.59 4.96 3.14
C ALA A 217 -4.96 6.43 3.26
N TRP A 218 -4.80 7.22 2.20
CA TRP A 218 -5.29 8.60 2.18
C TRP A 218 -6.79 8.70 2.40
N LEU A 219 -7.61 7.88 1.72
CA LEU A 219 -9.07 7.92 1.87
C LEU A 219 -9.52 7.51 3.29
N SER A 220 -8.83 6.54 3.88
CA SER A 220 -9.16 5.97 5.19
C SER A 220 -8.70 6.83 6.35
N ILE A 221 -7.53 7.49 6.25
CA ILE A 221 -6.86 8.15 7.39
C ILE A 221 -6.97 9.67 7.31
N LEU A 222 -6.91 10.28 6.12
CA LEU A 222 -6.97 11.74 6.01
C LEU A 222 -8.40 12.25 6.22
N PRO A 223 -8.58 13.46 6.80
CA PRO A 223 -9.88 14.04 7.16
C PRO A 223 -10.65 14.59 5.95
N PHE A 224 -10.55 13.93 4.79
CA PHE A 224 -11.31 14.29 3.60
C PHE A 224 -12.81 14.21 3.89
N GLY A 225 -13.53 15.27 3.52
CA GLY A 225 -14.96 15.44 3.81
C GLY A 225 -15.27 16.00 5.20
N LEU A 226 -14.31 16.02 6.12
CA LEU A 226 -14.46 16.63 7.46
C LEU A 226 -13.86 18.03 7.52
N VAL A 227 -12.72 18.22 6.85
CA VAL A 227 -12.03 19.51 6.75
C VAL A 227 -11.85 19.88 5.29
N ALA A 228 -12.23 21.10 4.93
CA ALA A 228 -11.93 21.67 3.63
C ALA A 228 -10.43 22.00 3.57
N LEU A 229 -9.69 21.31 2.69
CA LEU A 229 -8.27 21.56 2.42
C LEU A 229 -8.08 22.10 0.98
N PRO A 230 -8.69 23.26 0.62
CA PRO A 230 -8.75 23.72 -0.76
C PRO A 230 -7.36 23.99 -1.35
N THR A 231 -6.46 24.58 -0.58
CA THR A 231 -5.08 24.85 -1.03
C THR A 231 -4.33 23.56 -1.35
N MET A 232 -4.44 22.54 -0.49
CA MET A 232 -3.81 21.25 -0.72
C MET A 232 -4.40 20.56 -1.96
N GLY A 233 -5.73 20.59 -2.09
CA GLY A 233 -6.42 20.05 -3.26
C GLY A 233 -5.98 20.72 -4.56
N LEU A 234 -5.87 22.05 -4.58
CA LEU A 234 -5.37 22.81 -5.72
C LEU A 234 -3.91 22.46 -6.05
N ILE A 235 -3.05 22.35 -5.04
CA ILE A 235 -1.66 21.92 -5.23
C ILE A 235 -1.62 20.53 -5.86
N MET A 236 -2.40 19.58 -5.35
CA MET A 236 -2.47 18.22 -5.90
C MET A 236 -2.98 18.19 -7.34
N ILE A 237 -4.02 18.97 -7.65
CA ILE A 237 -4.55 19.11 -9.02
C ILE A 237 -3.48 19.69 -9.95
N PHE A 238 -2.82 20.77 -9.53
CA PHE A 238 -1.79 21.44 -10.32
C PHE A 238 -0.60 20.51 -10.58
N VAL A 239 -0.12 19.85 -9.52
CA VAL A 239 0.94 18.84 -9.59
C VAL A 239 0.53 17.68 -10.51
N GLY A 240 -0.70 17.18 -10.38
CA GLY A 240 -1.19 16.07 -11.21
C GLY A 240 -1.36 16.44 -12.69
N LEU A 241 -1.77 17.68 -13.00
CA LEU A 241 -1.99 18.14 -14.38
C LEU A 241 -0.69 18.51 -15.10
N LEU A 242 0.25 19.18 -14.42
CA LEU A 242 1.39 19.81 -15.10
C LEU A 242 2.64 18.94 -15.12
N LEU A 243 2.86 18.09 -14.13
CA LEU A 243 4.07 17.28 -14.11
C LEU A 243 4.17 16.20 -15.20
N PRO A 244 3.07 15.54 -15.62
CA PRO A 244 3.12 14.65 -16.78
C PRO A 244 3.47 15.35 -18.10
N SER A 245 3.42 16.69 -18.15
CA SER A 245 3.73 17.49 -19.34
C SER A 245 5.17 18.01 -19.39
N LEU A 246 5.96 17.79 -18.33
CA LEU A 246 7.36 18.23 -18.29
C LEU A 246 8.27 17.14 -18.88
N PRO A 247 9.13 17.47 -19.88
CA PRO A 247 10.05 16.51 -20.45
C PRO A 247 11.08 16.06 -19.40
N GLY A 248 11.17 14.74 -19.16
CA GLY A 248 12.18 14.15 -18.28
C GLY A 248 11.72 13.86 -16.84
N VAL A 249 10.43 14.01 -16.54
CA VAL A 249 9.74 13.47 -15.35
C VAL A 249 8.85 12.32 -15.80
#